data_AF-A0A2N8KUR6-F1
#
_entry.id   AF-A0A2N8KUR6-F1
#
_cell.length_a   1.000
_cell.length_b   1.000
_cell.length_c   1.000
_cell.angle_alpha   90.00
_cell.angle_beta   90.00
_cell.angle_gamma   90.00
#
_symmetry.space_group_name_H-M   'P 1'
#
loop_
_entity.id
_entity.type
_entity.pdbx_description
1 polymer ?
#
loop_
_entity_poly.entity_id
_entity_poly.type
_entity_poly.pdbx_seq_one_letter_code
_entity_poly.pdbx_strand_id
1 'polypeptide(L)'
;MKRCQCTIVLGLPQIFMEAGSVKHVPISSKLMLPTEWNQIEATISLMLELPTLVLLHKSVAARGIFDRGAANVFVYESDSQEKNWAASVRPALDALKQAVQTGA
;
A
#
# COMPACT_ATOMS: atom_id res chain seq x y z
N MET A 1 -14.49 -6.77 7.07
CA MET A 1 -13.37 -7.66 6.70
C MET A 1 -13.38 -9.05 7.34
N LYS A 2 -14.22 -9.38 8.34
CA LYS A 2 -14.22 -10.71 9.00
C LYS A 2 -14.60 -11.94 8.15
N ARG A 3 -15.00 -11.75 6.89
CA ARG A 3 -15.31 -12.84 5.94
C ARG A 3 -14.20 -13.05 4.91
N CYS A 4 -13.17 -12.21 4.94
CA CYS A 4 -12.04 -12.26 4.02
C CYS A 4 -10.89 -13.03 4.68
N GLN A 5 -10.09 -13.73 3.87
CA GLN A 5 -8.91 -14.47 4.34
C GLN A 5 -7.62 -13.65 4.28
N CYS A 6 -7.63 -12.53 3.55
CA CYS A 6 -6.52 -11.59 3.41
C CYS A 6 -7.05 -10.22 3.01
N THR A 7 -6.16 -9.23 2.92
CA THR A 7 -6.45 -7.89 2.41
C THR A 7 -5.40 -7.47 1.40
N ILE A 8 -5.85 -6.83 0.32
CA ILE A 8 -4.99 -6.14 -0.64
C ILE A 8 -5.40 -4.66 -0.61
N VAL A 9 -4.45 -3.79 -0.27
CA VAL A 9 -4.66 -2.33 -0.27
C VAL A 9 -3.97 -1.73 -1.48
N LEU A 10 -4.71 -0.95 -2.27
CA LEU A 10 -4.22 -0.30 -3.49
C LEU A 10 -3.92 1.18 -3.21
N GLY A 11 -2.64 1.53 -3.10
CA GLY A 11 -2.18 2.91 -2.95
C GLY A 11 -1.99 3.59 -4.30
N LEU A 12 -3.10 3.93 -4.97
CA LEU A 12 -3.09 4.55 -6.30
C LEU A 12 -3.04 6.09 -6.23
N PRO A 13 -2.63 6.79 -7.30
CA PRO A 13 -2.61 8.25 -7.34
C PRO A 13 -4.03 8.84 -7.27
N GLN A 14 -4.44 9.32 -6.11
CA GLN A 14 -5.78 9.91 -5.90
C GLN A 14 -5.72 11.29 -5.26
N ILE A 15 -4.82 11.51 -4.29
CA ILE A 15 -4.64 12.80 -3.64
C ILE A 15 -3.42 13.48 -4.24
N PHE A 16 -3.60 14.69 -4.76
CA PHE A 16 -2.56 15.48 -5.42
C PHE A 16 -2.35 16.78 -4.64
N MET A 17 -1.12 17.01 -4.18
CA MET A 17 -0.74 18.20 -3.46
C MET A 17 0.20 19.05 -4.31
N GLU A 18 -0.24 20.25 -4.68
CA GLU A 18 0.54 21.17 -5.52
C GLU A 18 1.38 22.17 -4.71
N ALA A 19 0.97 22.45 -3.47
CA ALA A 19 1.70 23.30 -2.53
C ALA A 19 1.42 22.84 -1.09
N GLY A 20 2.36 23.09 -0.18
CA GLY A 20 2.22 22.75 1.24
C GLY A 20 3.54 22.38 1.90
N SER A 21 3.45 21.82 3.10
CA SER A 21 4.60 21.33 3.87
C SER A 21 4.33 19.96 4.47
N VAL A 22 5.33 19.07 4.42
CA VAL A 22 5.30 17.76 5.09
C VAL A 22 6.33 17.79 6.21
N LYS A 23 5.91 17.48 7.45
CA LYS A 23 6.77 17.53 8.64
C LYS A 23 7.55 18.86 8.74
N HIS A 24 6.86 19.98 8.50
CA HIS A 24 7.40 21.35 8.48
C HIS A 24 8.40 21.66 7.36
N VAL A 25 8.64 20.74 6.42
CA VAL A 25 9.47 20.96 5.24
C VAL A 25 8.55 21.31 4.06
N PRO A 26 8.70 22.47 3.41
CA PRO A 26 7.91 22.81 2.23
C PRO A 26 8.20 21.83 1.10
N ILE A 27 7.15 21.43 0.37
CA ILE A 27 7.32 20.55 -0.79
C ILE A 27 7.93 21.35 -1.96
N SER A 28 8.92 20.76 -2.63
CA SER A 28 9.60 21.36 -3.79
C SER A 28 8.97 20.97 -5.13
N SER A 29 8.10 19.97 -5.13
CA SER A 29 7.42 19.45 -6.32
C SER A 29 6.04 18.88 -5.96
N LYS A 30 5.22 18.60 -6.98
CA LYS A 30 3.91 17.96 -6.81
C LYS A 30 4.08 16.62 -6.08
N LEU A 31 3.32 16.44 -5.02
CA LEU A 31 3.32 15.23 -4.21
C LEU A 31 2.01 14.48 -4.40
N MET A 32 2.07 13.17 -4.66
CA MET A 32 0.89 12.31 -4.64
C MET A 32 0.88 11.53 -3.34
N LEU A 33 -0.27 11.49 -2.68
CA LEU A 33 -0.43 10.89 -1.37
C LEU A 33 -1.36 9.66 -1.43
N PRO A 34 -1.11 8.65 -0.59
CA PRO A 34 -2.08 7.60 -0.37
C PRO A 34 -3.30 8.21 0.33
N THR A 35 -4.45 7.61 0.12
CA THR A 35 -5.67 8.06 0.79
C THR A 35 -5.65 7.67 2.27
N GLU A 36 -6.36 8.43 3.10
CA GLU A 36 -6.60 8.08 4.49
C GLU A 36 -7.33 6.73 4.61
N TRP A 37 -8.18 6.42 3.64
CA TRP A 37 -8.85 5.11 3.55
C TRP A 37 -7.85 3.96 3.43
N ASN A 38 -6.78 4.13 2.65
CA ASN A 38 -5.72 3.13 2.56
C ASN A 38 -5.07 2.84 3.92
N GLN A 39 -4.89 3.87 4.76
CA GLN A 39 -4.35 3.72 6.11
C GLN A 39 -5.33 3.00 7.04
N ILE A 40 -6.61 3.36 6.96
CA ILE A 40 -7.68 2.76 7.76
C ILE A 40 -7.82 1.26 7.42
N GLU A 41 -7.89 0.90 6.13
CA GLU A 41 -8.05 -0.49 5.70
C GLU A 41 -6.88 -1.37 6.10
N ALA A 42 -5.64 -0.94 5.85
CA ALA A 42 -4.47 -1.74 6.23
C ALA A 42 -4.36 -1.85 7.76
N THR A 43 -4.69 -0.79 8.52
CA THR A 43 -4.70 -0.86 10.00
C THR A 43 -5.74 -1.87 10.49
N ILE A 44 -6.97 -1.84 9.97
CA ILE A 44 -8.02 -2.80 10.34
C ILE A 44 -7.57 -4.23 10.02
N SER A 45 -6.92 -4.42 8.88
CA SER A 45 -6.43 -5.74 8.47
C SER A 45 -5.36 -6.29 9.41
N LEU A 46 -4.39 -5.45 9.80
CA LEU A 46 -3.36 -5.78 10.78
C LEU A 46 -3.95 -6.10 12.15
N MET A 47 -4.95 -5.32 12.61
CA MET A 47 -5.64 -5.58 13.88
C MET A 47 -6.42 -6.90 13.89
N LEU A 48 -6.82 -7.39 12.71
CA LEU A 48 -7.47 -8.68 12.54
C LEU A 48 -6.47 -9.80 12.25
N GLU A 49 -5.16 -9.53 12.32
CA GLU A 49 -4.07 -10.46 12.03
C GLU A 49 -4.24 -11.12 10.64
N LEU A 50 -4.77 -10.37 9.67
CA LEU A 50 -4.94 -10.88 8.32
C LEU A 50 -3.65 -10.66 7.50
N PRO A 51 -3.26 -11.64 6.67
CA PRO A 51 -2.24 -11.41 5.65
C PRO A 51 -2.59 -10.19 4.80
N THR A 52 -1.70 -9.20 4.80
CA THR A 52 -1.94 -7.88 4.19
C THR A 52 -0.86 -7.55 3.17
N LEU A 53 -1.27 -7.30 1.93
CA LEU A 53 -0.42 -6.80 0.86
C LEU A 53 -0.82 -5.36 0.51
N VAL A 54 0.16 -4.47 0.44
CA VAL A 54 -0.01 -3.11 -0.06
C VAL A 54 0.65 -3.03 -1.43
N LEU A 55 -0.14 -2.73 -2.47
CA LEU A 55 0.37 -2.38 -3.79
C LEU A 55 0.43 -0.85 -3.88
N LEU A 56 1.60 -0.27 -3.64
CA LEU A 56 1.80 1.18 -3.65
C LEU A 56 2.26 1.62 -5.03
N HIS A 57 1.59 2.59 -5.63
CA HIS A 57 2.01 3.12 -6.92
C HIS A 57 3.34 3.88 -6.78
N LYS A 58 4.30 3.70 -7.70
CA LYS A 58 5.64 4.34 -7.63
C LYS A 58 5.60 5.87 -7.52
N SER A 59 4.56 6.50 -8.07
CA SER A 59 4.38 7.95 -8.00
C SER A 59 3.75 8.43 -6.68
N VAL A 60 3.24 7.53 -5.85
CA VAL A 60 2.60 7.83 -4.56
C VAL A 60 3.64 7.71 -3.46
N ALA A 61 3.83 8.80 -2.72
CA ALA A 61 4.78 8.81 -1.62
C ALA A 61 4.28 7.91 -0.47
N ALA A 62 5.12 6.97 -0.04
CA ALA A 62 4.86 6.20 1.16
C ALA A 62 4.68 7.13 2.37
N ARG A 63 3.69 6.82 3.21
CA ARG A 63 3.40 7.55 4.44
C ARG A 63 2.67 6.66 5.43
N GLY A 64 2.90 6.90 6.72
CA GLY A 64 2.14 6.26 7.79
C GLY A 64 2.49 4.79 7.86
N ILE A 65 1.49 3.91 7.82
CA ILE A 65 1.74 2.45 7.88
C ILE A 65 2.39 1.90 6.61
N PHE A 66 2.53 2.72 5.56
CA PHE A 66 3.26 2.37 4.34
C PHE A 66 4.75 2.74 4.42
N ASP A 67 5.16 3.51 5.43
CA ASP A 67 6.58 3.76 5.67
C ASP A 67 7.27 2.45 6.08
N ARG A 68 8.45 2.21 5.52
CA ARG A 68 9.24 1.01 5.85
C ARG A 68 9.51 0.97 7.35
N GLY A 69 9.16 -0.15 7.99
CA GLY A 69 9.33 -0.35 9.43
C GLY A 69 8.22 0.23 10.31
N ALA A 70 7.20 0.88 9.76
CA ALA A 70 6.08 1.39 10.55
C ALA A 70 5.14 0.27 11.04
N ALA A 71 4.97 -0.79 10.25
CA ALA A 71 4.17 -1.95 10.61
C ALA A 71 4.64 -3.19 9.82
N ASN A 72 4.20 -4.38 10.25
CA ASN A 72 4.47 -5.64 9.55
C ASN A 72 3.57 -5.77 8.31
N VAL A 73 3.73 -4.86 7.35
CA VAL A 73 2.96 -4.83 6.10
C VAL A 73 3.92 -5.01 4.95
N PHE A 74 3.59 -5.89 4.02
CA PHE A 74 4.33 -6.03 2.78
C PHE A 74 3.92 -4.93 1.81
N VAL A 75 4.78 -3.91 1.67
CA VAL A 75 4.60 -2.84 0.68
C VAL A 75 5.37 -3.20 -0.58
N TYR A 76 4.63 -3.47 -1.65
CA TYR A 76 5.17 -3.72 -2.98
C TYR A 76 4.93 -2.50 -3.88
N GLU A 77 6.01 -1.88 -4.33
CA GLU A 77 5.95 -0.75 -5.25
C GLU A 77 5.66 -1.25 -6.67
N SER A 78 4.64 -0.68 -7.33
CA SER A 78 4.26 -1.04 -8.69
C SER A 78 3.85 0.19 -9.51
N ASP A 79 3.85 0.08 -10.82
CA ASP A 79 3.31 1.12 -11.71
C ASP A 79 2.23 0.48 -12.58
N SER A 80 0.99 0.92 -12.37
CA SER A 80 -0.18 0.36 -13.06
C SER A 80 -0.26 0.71 -14.55
N GLN A 81 0.58 1.64 -15.02
CA GLN A 81 0.66 2.04 -16.43
C GLN A 81 1.70 1.23 -17.21
N GLU A 82 2.55 0.45 -16.53
CA GLU A 82 3.51 -0.42 -17.21
C GLU A 82 2.79 -1.53 -18.01
N LYS A 83 3.21 -1.76 -19.25
CA LYS A 83 2.62 -2.76 -20.16
C LYS A 83 2.52 -4.17 -19.54
N ASN A 84 3.45 -4.52 -18.65
CA ASN A 84 3.54 -5.82 -17.99
C ASN A 84 3.17 -5.77 -16.50
N TRP A 85 2.42 -4.75 -16.06
CA TRP A 85 2.07 -4.58 -14.64
C TRP A 85 1.43 -5.81 -14.00
N ALA A 86 0.47 -6.45 -14.68
CA ALA A 86 -0.16 -7.67 -14.17
C ALA A 86 0.84 -8.80 -13.93
N ALA A 87 1.88 -8.91 -14.76
CA ALA A 87 2.95 -9.88 -14.58
C ALA A 87 3.91 -9.45 -13.45
N SER A 88 4.15 -8.15 -13.26
CA SER A 88 5.06 -7.66 -12.22
C SER A 88 4.50 -7.83 -10.81
N VAL A 89 3.18 -7.67 -10.61
CA VAL A 89 2.56 -7.86 -9.28
C VAL A 89 2.31 -9.33 -8.92
N ARG A 90 2.39 -10.24 -9.89
CA ARG A 90 2.05 -11.66 -9.71
C ARG A 90 2.86 -12.35 -8.61
N PRO A 91 4.20 -12.17 -8.49
CA PRO A 91 4.97 -12.76 -7.40
C PRO A 91 4.48 -12.33 -6.01
N ALA A 92 4.09 -11.06 -5.85
CA ALA A 92 3.56 -10.55 -4.58
C ALA A 92 2.19 -11.16 -4.25
N LEU A 93 1.33 -11.35 -5.26
CA LEU A 93 0.05 -12.03 -5.10
C LEU A 93 0.22 -13.52 -4.76
N ASP A 94 1.18 -14.20 -5.38
CA ASP A 94 1.49 -15.60 -5.10
C ASP A 94 2.02 -15.76 -3.66
N ALA A 95 2.88 -14.84 -3.19
CA ALA A 95 3.35 -14.82 -1.81
C ALA A 95 2.20 -14.60 -0.79
N LEU A 96 1.30 -13.66 -1.08
CA LEU A 96 0.11 -13.45 -0.24
C LEU A 96 -0.78 -14.70 -0.19
N LYS A 97 -0.99 -15.34 -1.34
CA LYS A 97 -1.77 -16.58 -1.43
C LYS A 97 -1.16 -17.70 -0.61
N GLN A 98 0.17 -17.84 -0.62
CA GLN A 98 0.87 -18.81 0.22
C GLN A 98 0.68 -18.52 1.71
N ALA A 99 0.82 -17.25 2.12
CA ALA A 99 0.62 -16.83 3.51
C ALA A 99 -0.79 -17.20 4.04
N VAL A 100 -1.82 -17.01 3.21
CA VAL A 100 -3.21 -17.43 3.53
C VAL A 100 -3.32 -18.94 3.73
N GLN A 101 -2.63 -19.74 2.91
CA GLN A 101 -2.70 -21.20 2.98
C GLN A 101 -1.96 -21.77 4.20
N THR A 102 -0.92 -21.10 4.68
CA THR A 102 -0.13 -21.53 5.83
C THR A 102 -0.73 -21.13 7.17
N GLY A 103 -1.78 -20.30 7.21
CA GLY A 103 -2.45 -19.87 8.44
C GLY A 103 -1.55 -19.05 9.37
N ALA A 104 -0.65 -18.27 8.79
CA ALA A 104 0.21 -17.32 9.51
C ALA A 104 -0.53 -16.02 9.81
#